data_AF-M0CL69-F1
#
_entry.id   AF-M0CL69-F1
#
_cell.length_a   1.000
_cell.length_b   1.000
_cell.length_c   1.000
_cell.angle_alpha   90.00
_cell.angle_beta   90.00
_cell.angle_gamma   90.00
#
_symmetry.space_group_name_H-M   'P 1'
#
loop_
_entity.id
_entity.type
_entity.pdbx_description
1 polymer ?
#
loop_
_entity_poly.entity_id
_entity_poly.type
_entity_poly.pdbx_seq_one_letter_code
_entity_poly.pdbx_strand_id
1 'polypeptide(L)'
;MNRRQFLGLVGVAATGGVTGCNWLGSNDRPERSRTSSPSATQPAPTEAESPSTSTASPAASPTPTAEPEFRTVVDVVADYGCVPDGSEPCNDAINEAIADGTLIEFPPGEYLVTRPIEVDGDITFGMRGTGETRRDVRFVHPEGYSSRLLHVTSGSGSLFENFTADQTDDRVTNSGLLIHQRDGLVVRDVEVAGFTPTDNGTKDLVVQITDSSGVGTVERYVNRGGGEVGVYPDAFVGFYSGRHHYGTLRLLDCHIEQCGSNGVYASRTNGPVQISGGTYRNNAVSQIRVCGQDSFVRDATIEIDTDAADRVDGTYNAVRGIWWESGWQGKSGGAIENCELAVRSAELARGLVEVDGTAGHLAVRDCAFDVDRDGFRAIQVAPPGVSDMGGTPDRPWDVTLRDVEIDTSASRAVDVLVDGRPGSEIDGLTISQRDSRERDGLFLSNSSGSRVTRYACESSRYPLWVYTDDSSDAADELICLGPGVSIATSASVGSEQIPVFGTDESAGGSNVCVETAVNTPYSVASTRNEDGTYFGRVLDRSPAYLEYTQA
;
A
#
# COMPACT_ATOMS: atom_id res chain seq x y z
N MET A 1 29.22 44.72 35.94
CA MET A 1 30.56 45.33 35.71
C MET A 1 30.82 45.42 34.22
N ASN A 2 31.64 46.38 33.81
CA ASN A 2 31.70 46.96 32.47
C ASN A 2 32.98 46.54 31.70
N ARG A 3 32.94 46.65 30.36
CA ARG A 3 34.04 46.91 29.38
C ARG A 3 34.99 45.80 28.86
N ARG A 4 34.82 45.52 27.54
CA ARG A 4 35.72 45.79 26.38
C ARG A 4 36.98 44.94 26.08
N GLN A 5 36.99 44.48 24.81
CA GLN A 5 38.12 44.29 23.85
C GLN A 5 39.03 43.06 24.13
N PHE A 6 39.46 42.20 23.18
CA PHE A 6 39.82 42.41 21.76
C PHE A 6 40.08 41.03 21.06
N LEU A 7 39.91 40.97 19.72
CA LEU A 7 40.39 39.97 18.72
C LEU A 7 39.69 38.60 18.68
N GLY A 8 39.35 37.98 17.53
CA GLY A 8 39.60 38.31 16.12
C GLY A 8 39.47 37.03 15.28
N LEU A 9 38.63 37.08 14.24
CA LEU A 9 38.55 36.23 13.04
C LEU A 9 38.28 34.70 13.14
N VAL A 10 37.21 34.31 12.43
CA VAL A 10 36.89 33.02 11.80
C VAL A 10 36.61 31.84 12.75
N GLY A 11 35.33 31.54 12.94
CA GLY A 11 34.85 30.31 13.56
C GLY A 11 33.34 30.19 13.48
N VAL A 12 32.86 29.29 12.63
CA VAL A 12 31.48 28.80 12.56
C VAL A 12 31.13 28.05 13.86
N ALA A 13 30.04 28.44 14.55
CA ALA A 13 29.21 27.67 15.49
C ALA A 13 28.15 28.62 16.10
N ALA A 14 26.85 28.47 15.86
CA ALA A 14 25.91 27.50 16.46
C ALA A 14 25.44 27.89 17.88
N THR A 15 24.18 28.33 17.96
CA THR A 15 23.18 28.11 19.04
C THR A 15 21.83 28.40 18.39
N GLY A 16 20.79 27.59 18.39
CA GLY A 16 20.49 26.34 19.07
C GLY A 16 18.97 26.22 19.00
N GLY A 17 18.47 25.27 18.22
CA GLY A 17 17.05 24.97 18.06
C GLY A 17 16.95 23.48 17.75
N VAL A 18 16.30 22.75 18.65
CA VAL A 18 16.21 21.29 18.65
C VAL A 18 15.01 20.89 17.82
N THR A 19 15.22 20.33 16.63
CA THR A 19 14.37 19.34 15.94
C THR A 19 15.05 19.00 14.60
N GLY A 20 15.02 17.72 14.20
CA GLY A 20 15.52 17.27 12.90
C GLY A 20 16.53 16.13 13.02
N CYS A 21 16.05 14.91 12.78
CA CYS A 21 16.86 13.70 12.69
C CYS A 21 17.95 13.86 11.62
N ASN A 22 19.21 13.74 12.00
CA ASN A 22 20.29 13.57 11.03
C ASN A 22 21.01 12.24 11.26
N TRP A 23 20.96 11.46 10.19
CA TRP A 23 21.71 10.26 9.92
C TRP A 23 23.21 10.60 9.85
N LEU A 24 24.03 10.00 10.72
CA LEU A 24 25.48 9.91 10.55
C LEU A 24 25.97 8.52 10.97
N GLY A 25 26.25 7.72 9.93
CA GLY A 25 27.38 6.81 9.75
C GLY A 25 27.97 6.04 10.93
N SER A 26 27.92 4.72 10.81
CA SER A 26 29.07 3.87 11.15
C SER A 26 29.48 3.07 9.91
N ASN A 27 30.66 3.42 9.38
CA ASN A 27 31.43 2.58 8.48
C ASN A 27 32.05 1.47 9.33
N ASP A 28 31.54 0.25 9.22
CA ASP A 28 32.29 -0.96 9.56
C ASP A 28 31.98 -2.03 8.51
N ARG A 29 32.79 -2.03 7.45
CA ARG A 29 32.97 -3.17 6.54
C ARG A 29 33.93 -4.16 7.22
N PRO A 30 33.54 -5.41 7.51
CA PRO A 30 34.52 -6.45 7.74
C PRO A 30 35.04 -6.96 6.39
N GLU A 31 36.35 -6.96 6.25
CA GLU A 31 37.08 -7.49 5.10
C GLU A 31 36.81 -8.99 4.87
N ARG A 32 36.73 -9.36 3.59
CA ARG A 32 36.78 -10.74 3.11
C ARG A 32 38.04 -11.44 3.63
N SER A 33 37.86 -12.49 4.41
CA SER A 33 38.89 -13.52 4.60
C SER A 33 38.47 -14.79 3.87
N ARG A 34 39.26 -15.16 2.86
CA ARG A 34 39.23 -16.47 2.19
C ARG A 34 39.71 -17.52 3.19
N THR A 35 38.92 -18.56 3.45
CA THR A 35 39.43 -19.85 3.92
C THR A 35 38.66 -21.00 3.26
N SER A 36 39.43 -22.04 2.97
CA SER A 36 39.14 -23.22 2.15
C SER A 36 38.22 -24.24 2.79
N SER A 37 37.49 -24.98 1.94
CA SER A 37 36.66 -26.15 2.24
C SER A 37 37.32 -27.21 3.13
N PRO A 38 36.50 -28.05 3.77
CA PRO A 38 36.48 -29.44 3.32
C PRO A 38 35.07 -30.03 3.14
N SER A 39 35.03 -30.91 2.14
CA SER A 39 34.06 -31.95 1.79
C SER A 39 33.01 -32.34 2.85
N ALA A 40 31.73 -32.30 2.45
CA ALA A 40 30.66 -33.05 3.10
C ALA A 40 29.81 -33.76 2.04
N THR A 41 29.66 -35.06 2.25
CA THR A 41 29.02 -36.07 1.40
C THR A 41 27.52 -35.80 1.17
N GLN A 42 27.10 -35.95 -0.08
CA GLN A 42 25.73 -35.80 -0.59
C GLN A 42 24.82 -36.97 -0.17
N PRO A 43 23.61 -36.74 0.39
CA PRO A 43 22.55 -37.74 0.42
C PRO A 43 21.68 -37.69 -0.86
N ALA A 44 21.13 -38.85 -1.22
CA ALA A 44 20.33 -39.13 -2.41
C ALA A 44 18.98 -38.35 -2.48
N PRO A 45 18.39 -38.16 -3.68
CA PRO A 45 17.21 -37.32 -3.86
C PRO A 45 15.96 -37.99 -3.28
N THR A 46 15.21 -37.24 -2.48
CA THR A 46 13.87 -37.61 -2.01
C THR A 46 12.85 -37.09 -3.01
N GLU A 47 11.90 -37.95 -3.40
CA GLU A 47 10.76 -37.66 -4.27
C GLU A 47 10.08 -36.35 -3.90
N ALA A 48 9.88 -35.49 -4.90
CA ALA A 48 9.15 -34.23 -4.78
C ALA A 48 7.65 -34.53 -4.58
N GLU A 49 7.13 -34.27 -3.38
CA GLU A 49 5.69 -34.13 -3.16
C GLU A 49 5.24 -32.81 -3.80
N SER A 50 4.33 -32.91 -4.77
CA SER A 50 3.65 -31.76 -5.38
C SER A 50 2.89 -30.97 -4.30
N PRO A 51 3.03 -29.64 -4.21
CA PRO A 51 2.26 -28.85 -3.26
C PRO A 51 0.78 -28.85 -3.69
N SER A 52 -0.07 -29.35 -2.81
CA SER A 52 -1.53 -29.23 -2.94
C SER A 52 -1.94 -27.76 -2.86
N THR A 53 -2.47 -27.22 -3.95
CA THR A 53 -3.10 -25.89 -4.03
C THR A 53 -4.33 -25.84 -3.13
N SER A 54 -4.14 -25.32 -1.91
CA SER A 54 -5.24 -25.05 -0.98
C SER A 54 -6.12 -23.93 -1.55
N THR A 55 -7.33 -24.29 -1.94
CA THR A 55 -8.39 -23.33 -2.27
C THR A 55 -8.91 -22.74 -0.95
N ALA A 56 -8.16 -21.83 -0.36
CA ALA A 56 -8.62 -21.09 0.81
C ALA A 56 -9.71 -20.12 0.35
N SER A 57 -10.96 -20.37 0.74
CA SER A 57 -12.04 -19.37 0.69
C SER A 57 -11.57 -18.08 1.37
N PRO A 58 -12.08 -16.89 0.94
CA PRO A 58 -11.77 -15.64 1.59
C PRO A 58 -12.01 -15.78 3.09
N ALA A 59 -10.99 -15.46 3.89
CA ALA A 59 -11.11 -15.50 5.34
C ALA A 59 -12.20 -14.51 5.79
N ALA A 60 -12.95 -14.82 6.85
CA ALA A 60 -13.98 -13.91 7.36
C ALA A 60 -13.42 -12.51 7.61
N SER A 61 -14.22 -11.46 7.38
CA SER A 61 -13.85 -10.08 7.69
C SER A 61 -13.43 -9.96 9.16
N PRO A 62 -12.39 -9.16 9.46
CA PRO A 62 -11.88 -9.05 10.81
C PRO A 62 -12.96 -8.53 11.76
N THR A 63 -13.14 -9.19 12.90
CA THR A 63 -14.05 -8.72 13.95
C THR A 63 -13.47 -7.45 14.59
N PRO A 64 -14.25 -6.37 14.79
CA PRO A 64 -13.77 -5.21 15.52
C PRO A 64 -13.28 -5.57 16.93
N THR A 65 -12.30 -4.81 17.44
CA THR A 65 -11.91 -4.86 18.86
C THR A 65 -13.13 -4.50 19.72
N ALA A 66 -13.36 -5.26 20.80
CA ALA A 66 -14.44 -4.95 21.73
C ALA A 66 -14.22 -3.58 22.38
N GLU A 67 -15.31 -2.87 22.64
CA GLU A 67 -15.24 -1.58 23.34
C GLU A 67 -14.69 -1.76 24.76
N PRO A 68 -13.75 -0.92 25.21
CA PRO A 68 -13.26 -0.95 26.57
C PRO A 68 -14.33 -0.58 27.60
N GLU A 69 -14.22 -1.15 28.81
CA GLU A 69 -15.07 -0.76 29.94
C GLU A 69 -14.41 0.37 30.75
N PHE A 70 -15.20 1.37 31.12
CA PHE A 70 -14.76 2.50 31.93
C PHE A 70 -15.41 2.49 33.31
N ARG A 71 -14.62 2.75 34.34
CA ARG A 71 -15.09 2.85 35.74
C ARG A 71 -15.80 4.17 35.99
N THR A 72 -15.31 5.22 35.34
CA THR A 72 -15.78 6.59 35.53
C THR A 72 -16.17 7.16 34.17
N VAL A 73 -17.34 7.78 34.09
CA VAL A 73 -17.78 8.56 32.94
C VAL A 73 -18.05 9.97 33.44
N VAL A 74 -17.49 10.97 32.77
CA VAL A 74 -17.63 12.39 33.15
C VAL A 74 -18.08 13.20 31.95
N ASP A 75 -18.94 14.18 32.18
CA ASP A 75 -19.31 15.19 31.18
C ASP A 75 -18.35 16.38 31.34
N VAL A 76 -17.55 16.67 30.30
CA VAL A 76 -16.50 17.70 30.39
C VAL A 76 -17.07 19.10 30.67
N VAL A 77 -18.31 19.37 30.26
CA VAL A 77 -18.99 20.65 30.44
C VAL A 77 -19.60 20.72 31.84
N ALA A 78 -20.39 19.71 32.23
CA ALA A 78 -21.11 19.72 33.50
C ALA A 78 -20.19 19.52 34.72
N ASP A 79 -19.17 18.66 34.59
CA ASP A 79 -18.30 18.27 35.71
C ASP A 79 -17.03 19.13 35.80
N TYR A 80 -16.50 19.60 34.66
CA TYR A 80 -15.22 20.33 34.59
C TYR A 80 -15.32 21.75 34.01
N GLY A 81 -16.53 22.20 33.61
CA GLY A 81 -16.78 23.58 33.22
C GLY A 81 -16.16 23.99 31.88
N CYS A 82 -15.82 23.04 31.02
CA CYS A 82 -15.36 23.34 29.66
C CYS A 82 -16.46 24.05 28.86
N VAL A 83 -16.10 25.10 28.10
CA VAL A 83 -17.03 25.93 27.35
C VAL A 83 -17.17 25.39 25.91
N PRO A 84 -18.37 24.93 25.49
CA PRO A 84 -18.58 24.25 24.20
C PRO A 84 -18.95 25.20 23.05
N ASP A 85 -18.50 26.45 23.07
CA ASP A 85 -18.78 27.47 22.04
C ASP A 85 -17.53 28.05 21.36
N GLY A 86 -16.35 27.46 21.63
CA GLY A 86 -15.06 27.87 21.08
C GLY A 86 -14.50 29.18 21.65
N SER A 87 -15.15 29.83 22.61
CA SER A 87 -14.71 31.13 23.14
C SER A 87 -13.56 31.07 24.15
N GLU A 88 -13.43 29.95 24.87
CA GLU A 88 -12.41 29.74 25.91
C GLU A 88 -11.72 28.38 25.78
N PRO A 89 -10.40 28.28 26.06
CA PRO A 89 -9.69 27.01 25.96
C PRO A 89 -10.18 25.95 26.96
N CYS A 90 -10.46 24.74 26.48
CA CYS A 90 -10.86 23.61 27.33
C CYS A 90 -9.69 22.74 27.83
N ASN A 91 -8.45 23.07 27.47
CA ASN A 91 -7.27 22.28 27.79
C ASN A 91 -7.17 21.90 29.27
N ASP A 92 -7.40 22.84 30.18
CA ASP A 92 -7.21 22.59 31.62
C ASP A 92 -8.32 21.70 32.19
N ALA A 93 -9.58 21.90 31.77
CA ALA A 93 -10.71 21.04 32.11
C ALA A 93 -10.51 19.60 31.63
N ILE A 94 -10.06 19.42 30.38
CA ILE A 94 -9.77 18.08 29.83
C ILE A 94 -8.63 17.43 30.61
N ASN A 95 -7.53 18.15 30.85
CA ASN A 95 -6.38 17.62 31.59
C ASN A 95 -6.73 17.20 33.02
N GLU A 96 -7.62 17.92 33.69
CA GLU A 96 -8.10 17.57 35.03
C GLU A 96 -8.97 16.30 35.03
N ALA A 97 -9.68 16.04 33.92
CA ALA A 97 -10.53 14.87 33.75
C ALA A 97 -9.77 13.59 33.35
N ILE A 98 -8.55 13.71 32.80
CA ILE A 98 -7.73 12.55 32.41
C ILE A 98 -7.33 11.75 33.66
N ALA A 99 -7.84 10.53 33.75
CA ALA A 99 -7.49 9.56 34.78
C ALA A 99 -7.67 8.13 34.28
N ASP A 100 -7.04 7.19 34.97
CA ASP A 100 -7.17 5.76 34.65
C ASP A 100 -8.59 5.23 34.89
N GLY A 101 -9.11 4.51 33.90
CA GLY A 101 -10.46 3.99 33.84
C GLY A 101 -11.54 5.06 33.58
N THR A 102 -11.18 6.20 32.98
CA THR A 102 -12.12 7.31 32.72
C THR A 102 -12.46 7.46 31.24
N LEU A 103 -13.75 7.63 30.95
CA LEU A 103 -14.28 8.13 29.69
C LEU A 103 -14.74 9.57 29.87
N ILE A 104 -14.20 10.48 29.06
CA ILE A 104 -14.66 11.87 28.99
C ILE A 104 -15.69 11.98 27.86
N GLU A 105 -16.90 12.39 28.20
CA GLU A 105 -17.98 12.68 27.26
C GLU A 105 -18.03 14.17 26.92
N PHE A 106 -18.16 14.45 25.63
CA PHE A 106 -18.27 15.78 25.05
C PHE A 106 -19.69 15.96 24.48
N PRO A 107 -20.53 16.81 25.09
CA PRO A 107 -21.77 17.30 24.46
C PRO A 107 -21.53 17.96 23.09
N PRO A 108 -22.54 18.06 22.21
CA PRO A 108 -22.41 18.85 20.98
C PRO A 108 -21.89 20.26 21.24
N GLY A 109 -20.89 20.69 20.46
CA GLY A 109 -20.24 21.98 20.62
C GLY A 109 -18.88 22.09 19.94
N GLU A 110 -18.32 23.29 20.04
CA GLU A 110 -16.97 23.62 19.59
C GLU A 110 -16.05 23.81 20.79
N TYR A 111 -14.98 23.03 20.84
CA TYR A 111 -14.06 22.93 21.97
C TYR A 111 -12.70 23.49 21.58
N LEU A 112 -12.40 24.70 22.05
CA LEU A 112 -11.14 25.35 21.73
C LEU A 112 -9.97 24.64 22.43
N VAL A 113 -9.04 24.13 21.63
CA VAL A 113 -7.81 23.47 22.07
C VAL A 113 -6.62 24.30 21.58
N THR A 114 -5.86 24.85 22.52
CA THR A 114 -4.73 25.75 22.26
C THR A 114 -3.36 25.08 22.42
N ARG A 115 -3.35 23.86 22.95
CA ARG A 115 -2.18 23.01 23.22
C ARG A 115 -2.59 21.53 23.05
N PRO A 116 -1.66 20.60 22.79
CA PRO A 116 -1.98 19.18 22.73
C PRO A 116 -2.59 18.67 24.03
N ILE A 117 -3.54 17.75 23.91
CA ILE A 117 -4.02 16.91 25.01
C ILE A 117 -3.04 15.75 25.14
N GLU A 118 -2.29 15.73 26.24
CA GLU A 118 -1.28 14.72 26.52
C GLU A 118 -1.86 13.67 27.48
N VAL A 119 -1.92 12.43 27.02
CA VAL A 119 -2.29 11.28 27.84
C VAL A 119 -1.02 10.49 28.12
N ASP A 120 -0.48 10.74 29.31
CA ASP A 120 0.73 10.10 29.80
C ASP A 120 0.43 8.89 30.67
N GLY A 121 1.29 7.87 30.54
CA GLY A 121 1.20 6.65 31.34
C GLY A 121 0.43 5.53 30.66
N ASP A 122 0.44 4.36 31.30
CA ASP A 122 -0.19 3.15 30.78
C ASP A 122 -1.57 3.00 31.42
N ILE A 123 -2.54 3.79 30.94
CA ILE A 123 -3.89 3.88 31.50
C ILE A 123 -4.97 3.44 30.50
N THR A 124 -6.13 3.06 31.02
CA THR A 124 -7.38 2.89 30.26
C THR A 124 -8.09 4.23 30.21
N PHE A 125 -8.16 4.86 29.04
CA PHE A 125 -8.69 6.23 28.88
C PHE A 125 -9.46 6.38 27.58
N GLY A 126 -10.54 7.17 27.60
CA GLY A 126 -11.25 7.49 26.37
C GLY A 126 -11.87 8.89 26.30
N MET A 127 -12.17 9.28 25.06
CA MET A 127 -12.91 10.50 24.70
C MET A 127 -14.05 10.13 23.75
N ARG A 128 -15.26 10.59 24.05
CA ARG A 128 -16.46 10.32 23.24
C ARG A 128 -17.28 11.58 23.00
N GLY A 129 -17.57 11.89 21.75
CA GLY A 129 -18.63 12.84 21.43
C GLY A 129 -20.02 12.21 21.58
N THR A 130 -20.97 12.94 22.18
CA THR A 130 -22.33 12.46 22.44
C THR A 130 -23.35 12.95 21.39
N GLY A 131 -22.87 13.64 20.35
CA GLY A 131 -23.71 14.08 19.23
C GLY A 131 -24.20 12.93 18.35
N GLU A 132 -25.16 13.23 17.48
CA GLU A 132 -25.69 12.28 16.50
C GLU A 132 -24.65 11.94 15.42
N THR A 133 -23.77 12.88 15.11
CA THR A 133 -22.65 12.70 14.19
C THR A 133 -21.35 13.24 14.79
N ARG A 134 -20.22 12.74 14.30
CA ARG A 134 -18.89 13.18 14.73
C ARG A 134 -18.63 14.68 14.55
N ARG A 135 -19.37 15.34 13.66
CA ARG A 135 -19.26 16.78 13.41
C ARG A 135 -20.04 17.64 14.39
N ASP A 136 -20.87 17.04 15.21
CA ASP A 136 -21.58 17.75 16.29
C ASP A 136 -20.60 18.12 17.43
N VAL A 137 -19.46 17.42 17.53
CA VAL A 137 -18.40 17.66 18.51
C VAL A 137 -17.11 17.97 17.76
N ARG A 138 -16.71 19.25 17.74
CA ARG A 138 -15.52 19.72 17.02
C ARG A 138 -14.48 20.24 18.01
N PHE A 139 -13.28 19.69 17.94
CA PHE A 139 -12.11 20.29 18.56
C PHE A 139 -11.50 21.28 17.58
N VAL A 140 -11.58 22.56 17.91
CA VAL A 140 -11.12 23.66 17.07
C VAL A 140 -9.84 24.26 17.64
N HIS A 141 -9.06 24.92 16.78
CA HIS A 141 -7.78 25.49 17.14
C HIS A 141 -7.69 26.97 16.76
N PRO A 142 -6.83 27.77 17.43
CA PRO A 142 -6.48 29.10 16.95
C PRO A 142 -5.82 29.00 15.56
N GLU A 143 -6.03 30.03 14.72
CA GLU A 143 -5.36 30.15 13.42
C GLU A 143 -3.84 30.03 13.57
N GLY A 144 -3.23 29.18 12.73
CA GLY A 144 -1.80 28.87 12.76
C GLY A 144 -1.39 27.89 13.86
N TYR A 145 -2.36 27.24 14.53
CA TYR A 145 -2.04 26.14 15.44
C TYR A 145 -1.33 25.02 14.68
N SER A 146 -0.25 24.54 15.26
CA SER A 146 0.66 23.65 14.58
C SER A 146 1.16 22.59 15.55
N SER A 147 0.27 21.66 15.88
CA SER A 147 0.56 20.54 16.75
C SER A 147 -0.53 19.48 16.63
N ARG A 148 -0.55 18.51 17.54
CA ARG A 148 -1.60 17.49 17.61
C ARG A 148 -2.77 17.99 18.45
N LEU A 149 -3.98 17.53 18.14
CA LEU A 149 -5.09 17.54 19.10
C LEU A 149 -4.74 16.63 20.29
N LEU A 150 -4.36 15.38 19.99
CA LEU A 150 -4.21 14.33 20.98
C LEU A 150 -2.88 13.60 20.82
N HIS A 151 -2.22 13.35 21.95
CA HIS A 151 -1.02 12.55 22.03
C HIS A 151 -1.10 11.56 23.19
N VAL A 152 -1.19 10.27 22.86
CA VAL A 152 -1.23 9.16 23.82
C VAL A 152 0.08 8.40 23.73
N THR A 153 0.88 8.47 24.78
CA THR A 153 2.25 7.91 24.78
C THR A 153 2.27 6.40 25.02
N SER A 154 1.27 5.90 25.76
CA SER A 154 0.99 4.48 26.00
C SER A 154 -0.44 4.31 26.52
N GLY A 155 -0.91 3.07 26.61
CA GLY A 155 -2.21 2.75 27.20
C GLY A 155 -2.64 1.33 26.86
N SER A 156 -3.77 0.91 27.43
CA SER A 156 -4.42 -0.36 27.12
C SER A 156 -5.91 -0.23 27.33
N GLY A 157 -6.69 -0.58 26.30
CA GLY A 157 -8.14 -0.41 26.33
C GLY A 157 -8.59 1.04 26.19
N SER A 158 -8.07 1.78 25.21
CA SER A 158 -8.52 3.16 24.96
C SER A 158 -9.64 3.27 23.93
N LEU A 159 -10.51 4.26 24.10
CA LEU A 159 -11.61 4.59 23.19
C LEU A 159 -11.53 6.04 22.72
N PHE A 160 -11.54 6.27 21.41
CA PHE A 160 -11.68 7.61 20.82
C PHE A 160 -12.81 7.59 19.81
N GLU A 161 -13.91 8.26 20.11
CA GLU A 161 -15.16 8.04 19.38
C GLU A 161 -15.96 9.31 19.07
N ASN A 162 -16.48 9.39 17.85
CA ASN A 162 -17.55 10.31 17.45
C ASN A 162 -17.21 11.80 17.65
N PHE A 163 -16.05 12.24 17.16
CA PHE A 163 -15.66 13.66 17.16
C PHE A 163 -14.84 14.05 15.92
N THR A 164 -14.71 15.35 15.69
CA THR A 164 -13.87 15.93 14.64
C THR A 164 -12.69 16.69 15.26
N ALA A 165 -11.47 16.37 14.84
CA ALA A 165 -10.31 17.24 14.99
C ALA A 165 -10.28 18.21 13.81
N ASP A 166 -10.49 19.50 14.06
CA ASP A 166 -10.73 20.48 13.02
C ASP A 166 -9.54 21.40 12.83
N GLN A 167 -8.82 21.21 11.74
CA GLN A 167 -7.70 22.07 11.36
C GLN A 167 -8.12 23.26 10.50
N THR A 168 -9.43 23.44 10.25
CA THR A 168 -10.01 24.52 9.44
C THR A 168 -9.51 24.55 7.99
N ASP A 169 -10.10 25.43 7.16
CA ASP A 169 -9.68 25.64 5.77
C ASP A 169 -8.77 26.87 5.60
N ASP A 170 -8.13 27.33 6.69
CA ASP A 170 -7.25 28.51 6.68
C ASP A 170 -5.87 28.25 6.06
N ARG A 171 -5.54 26.98 5.79
CA ARG A 171 -4.30 26.51 5.15
C ARG A 171 -3.02 26.83 5.93
N VAL A 172 -3.14 27.17 7.21
CA VAL A 172 -2.00 27.43 8.11
C VAL A 172 -2.12 26.67 9.42
N THR A 173 -3.32 26.20 9.75
CA THR A 173 -3.61 25.38 10.92
C THR A 173 -3.48 23.90 10.58
N ASN A 174 -2.91 23.13 11.51
CA ASN A 174 -2.73 21.70 11.40
C ASN A 174 -3.12 21.04 12.73
N SER A 175 -3.80 19.89 12.65
CA SER A 175 -4.16 19.07 13.80
C SER A 175 -3.76 17.60 13.58
N GLY A 176 -4.17 16.73 14.49
CA GLY A 176 -3.97 15.30 14.32
C GLY A 176 -3.89 14.55 15.64
N LEU A 177 -3.84 13.22 15.53
CA LEU A 177 -3.84 12.31 16.65
C LEU A 177 -2.61 11.41 16.56
N LEU A 178 -1.87 11.29 17.66
CA LEU A 178 -0.90 10.21 17.82
C LEU A 178 -1.32 9.32 18.98
N ILE A 179 -1.51 8.04 18.67
CA ILE A 179 -2.03 7.06 19.61
C ILE A 179 -1.12 5.83 19.61
N HIS A 180 -0.35 5.68 20.68
CA HIS A 180 0.34 4.42 21.00
C HIS A 180 -0.46 3.65 22.04
N GLN A 181 -0.72 2.38 21.77
CA GLN A 181 -1.50 1.50 22.64
C GLN A 181 -0.85 0.12 22.68
N ARG A 182 -0.87 -0.56 23.82
CA ARG A 182 -0.40 -1.94 23.91
C ARG A 182 -1.40 -2.89 23.26
N ASP A 183 -2.67 -2.75 23.63
CA ASP A 183 -3.77 -3.62 23.21
C ASP A 183 -5.12 -2.91 23.45
N GLY A 184 -6.17 -3.37 22.78
CA GLY A 184 -7.55 -2.98 23.07
C GLY A 184 -7.94 -1.59 22.57
N LEU A 185 -7.24 -1.04 21.58
CA LEU A 185 -7.57 0.28 21.03
C LEU A 185 -8.84 0.21 20.17
N VAL A 186 -9.76 1.16 20.40
CA VAL A 186 -10.87 1.48 19.51
C VAL A 186 -10.82 2.96 19.15
N VAL A 187 -10.67 3.26 17.86
CA VAL A 187 -10.93 4.58 17.27
C VAL A 187 -12.13 4.41 16.34
N ARG A 188 -13.21 5.16 16.54
CA ARG A 188 -14.45 4.97 15.79
C ARG A 188 -15.13 6.29 15.45
N ASP A 189 -15.58 6.44 14.21
CA ASP A 189 -16.31 7.64 13.78
C ASP A 189 -15.55 8.95 14.08
N VAL A 190 -14.23 8.94 13.90
CA VAL A 190 -13.36 10.12 14.08
C VAL A 190 -13.08 10.75 12.72
N GLU A 191 -13.08 12.08 12.65
CA GLU A 191 -12.72 12.84 11.45
C GLU A 191 -11.56 13.78 11.75
N VAL A 192 -10.61 13.87 10.81
CA VAL A 192 -9.75 15.06 10.70
C VAL A 192 -10.27 15.89 9.53
N ALA A 193 -10.80 17.07 9.85
CA ALA A 193 -11.44 17.97 8.90
C ALA A 193 -10.58 19.22 8.68
N GLY A 194 -10.78 19.86 7.52
CA GLY A 194 -10.01 21.05 7.11
C GLY A 194 -8.82 20.70 6.24
N PHE A 195 -8.29 21.67 5.50
CA PHE A 195 -7.19 21.50 4.57
C PHE A 195 -5.85 21.29 5.30
N THR A 196 -5.04 20.32 4.87
CA THR A 196 -3.76 20.04 5.51
C THR A 196 -2.57 20.75 4.83
N PRO A 197 -1.92 21.73 5.49
CA PRO A 197 -0.73 22.40 4.95
C PRO A 197 0.54 21.53 5.07
N THR A 198 1.56 21.78 4.24
CA THR A 198 2.87 21.07 4.35
C THR A 198 3.75 21.61 5.47
N ASP A 199 3.60 22.88 5.83
CA ASP A 199 4.32 23.44 6.97
C ASP A 199 3.91 22.66 8.22
N ASN A 200 4.89 21.99 8.84
CA ASN A 200 4.91 21.43 10.21
C ASN A 200 4.78 19.91 10.41
N GLY A 201 4.67 19.10 9.35
CA GLY A 201 5.03 17.67 9.39
C GLY A 201 4.25 16.77 10.37
N THR A 202 3.11 17.20 10.91
CA THR A 202 2.19 16.32 11.64
C THR A 202 1.61 15.27 10.67
N LYS A 203 1.00 14.19 11.18
CA LYS A 203 0.24 13.20 10.40
C LYS A 203 -1.14 13.09 11.04
N ASP A 204 -2.20 12.86 10.27
CA ASP A 204 -3.57 13.19 10.73
C ASP A 204 -3.99 12.17 11.76
N LEU A 205 -3.73 10.90 11.46
CA LEU A 205 -3.88 9.81 12.41
C LEU A 205 -2.63 8.91 12.40
N VAL A 206 -1.93 8.87 13.53
CA VAL A 206 -0.85 7.92 13.81
C VAL A 206 -1.33 6.91 14.84
N VAL A 207 -1.35 5.63 14.48
CA VAL A 207 -1.74 4.55 15.40
C VAL A 207 -0.69 3.45 15.39
N GLN A 208 -0.29 3.02 16.58
CA GLN A 208 0.65 1.91 16.75
C GLN A 208 0.23 1.03 17.92
N ILE A 209 0.06 -0.26 17.62
CA ILE A 209 -0.15 -1.30 18.63
C ILE A 209 1.21 -1.87 19.01
N THR A 210 1.65 -1.64 20.24
CA THR A 210 3.04 -1.83 20.69
C THR A 210 3.29 -3.21 21.29
N ASP A 211 2.25 -3.93 21.73
CA ASP A 211 2.35 -5.33 22.11
C ASP A 211 2.12 -6.22 20.88
N SER A 212 2.97 -7.24 20.69
CA SER A 212 2.89 -8.20 19.59
C SER A 212 1.61 -9.04 19.57
N SER A 213 0.99 -9.28 20.74
CA SER A 213 -0.33 -9.93 20.82
C SER A 213 -1.49 -8.95 20.85
N GLY A 214 -1.22 -7.65 20.90
CA GLY A 214 -2.23 -6.63 20.99
C GLY A 214 -2.99 -6.45 19.68
N VAL A 215 -4.23 -5.98 19.80
CA VAL A 215 -5.12 -5.68 18.67
C VAL A 215 -5.73 -4.28 18.83
N GLY A 216 -5.68 -3.50 17.76
CA GLY A 216 -6.38 -2.21 17.67
C GLY A 216 -7.26 -2.12 16.44
N THR A 217 -8.37 -1.40 16.57
CA THR A 217 -9.31 -1.14 15.47
C THR A 217 -9.49 0.36 15.28
N VAL A 218 -9.40 0.79 14.03
CA VAL A 218 -9.78 2.10 13.53
C VAL A 218 -10.94 1.89 12.57
N GLU A 219 -12.12 2.41 12.88
CA GLU A 219 -13.36 2.15 12.16
C GLU A 219 -14.03 3.46 11.74
N ARG A 220 -14.46 3.56 10.48
CA ARG A 220 -15.11 4.76 9.91
C ARG A 220 -14.34 6.05 10.16
N TYR A 221 -13.01 5.98 10.13
CA TYR A 221 -12.15 7.15 10.15
C TYR A 221 -12.30 7.94 8.85
N VAL A 222 -12.45 9.25 8.95
CA VAL A 222 -12.66 10.14 7.80
C VAL A 222 -11.58 11.19 7.70
N ASN A 223 -11.03 11.31 6.50
CA ASN A 223 -10.12 12.37 6.13
C ASN A 223 -10.37 12.75 4.67
N ARG A 224 -10.95 13.93 4.45
CA ARG A 224 -11.32 14.44 3.12
C ARG A 224 -10.95 15.91 2.96
N GLY A 225 -10.13 16.42 3.88
CA GLY A 225 -9.79 17.83 3.97
C GLY A 225 -9.02 18.35 2.76
N GLY A 226 -8.31 17.43 2.08
CA GLY A 226 -7.36 17.77 1.05
C GLY A 226 -6.03 18.23 1.65
N GLY A 227 -5.09 18.60 0.80
CA GLY A 227 -3.80 19.12 1.24
C GLY A 227 -2.87 19.46 0.10
N GLU A 228 -1.70 19.97 0.45
CA GLU A 228 -0.65 20.27 -0.52
C GLU A 228 0.02 18.98 -1.01
N VAL A 229 0.10 18.82 -2.34
CA VAL A 229 0.65 17.65 -3.03
C VAL A 229 1.96 18.01 -3.75
N GLY A 230 2.80 17.01 -4.03
CA GLY A 230 4.06 17.22 -4.75
C GLY A 230 5.19 17.79 -3.90
N VAL A 231 4.98 17.91 -2.59
CA VAL A 231 5.98 18.40 -1.63
C VAL A 231 6.62 17.21 -0.92
N TYR A 232 7.86 16.86 -1.27
CA TYR A 232 8.59 15.76 -0.64
C TYR A 232 9.81 16.30 0.12
N PRO A 233 10.12 15.82 1.35
CA PRO A 233 9.47 14.72 2.08
C PRO A 233 8.32 15.15 3.00
N ASP A 234 7.96 16.43 2.99
CA ASP A 234 7.13 17.04 4.04
C ASP A 234 5.61 16.90 3.82
N ALA A 235 5.19 16.28 2.72
CA ALA A 235 3.78 16.05 2.46
C ALA A 235 3.11 15.11 3.48
N PHE A 236 1.84 15.40 3.67
CA PHE A 236 1.04 14.87 4.74
C PHE A 236 0.43 13.49 4.46
N VAL A 237 0.34 12.63 5.48
CA VAL A 237 -0.23 11.27 5.39
C VAL A 237 -1.53 11.16 6.19
N GLY A 238 -2.61 10.71 5.55
CA GLY A 238 -3.93 10.61 6.18
C GLY A 238 -3.99 9.60 7.34
N PHE A 239 -3.37 8.44 7.17
CA PHE A 239 -3.18 7.42 8.20
C PHE A 239 -1.76 6.85 8.18
N TYR A 240 -1.09 6.79 9.33
CA TYR A 240 0.27 6.27 9.45
C TYR A 240 0.45 5.25 10.58
N SER A 241 1.09 4.14 10.24
CA SER A 241 1.67 3.20 11.20
C SER A 241 3.11 2.87 10.81
N GLY A 242 4.00 2.83 11.80
CA GLY A 242 5.45 2.76 11.57
C GLY A 242 6.13 1.61 12.30
N ARG A 243 7.47 1.67 12.35
CA ARG A 243 8.37 0.66 12.93
C ARG A 243 8.14 0.26 14.39
N HIS A 244 7.27 0.97 15.09
CA HIS A 244 6.94 0.77 16.50
C HIS A 244 5.60 0.04 16.68
N HIS A 245 4.94 -0.35 15.58
CA HIS A 245 3.79 -1.22 15.57
C HIS A 245 4.21 -2.69 15.49
N TYR A 246 3.79 -3.51 16.46
CA TYR A 246 4.11 -4.93 16.61
C TYR A 246 2.88 -5.83 16.62
N GLY A 247 1.74 -5.36 17.13
CA GLY A 247 0.48 -6.12 17.18
C GLY A 247 -0.29 -6.15 15.86
N THR A 248 -1.57 -6.45 15.90
CA THR A 248 -2.47 -6.37 14.74
C THR A 248 -3.23 -5.05 14.74
N LEU A 249 -3.22 -4.34 13.62
CA LEU A 249 -4.05 -3.15 13.43
C LEU A 249 -5.08 -3.38 12.33
N ARG A 250 -6.34 -3.06 12.63
CA ARG A 250 -7.49 -3.18 11.72
C ARG A 250 -8.00 -1.81 11.32
N LEU A 251 -8.12 -1.55 10.03
CA LEU A 251 -8.78 -0.37 9.46
C LEU A 251 -10.07 -0.84 8.78
N LEU A 252 -11.21 -0.38 9.27
CA LEU A 252 -12.54 -0.83 8.85
C LEU A 252 -13.33 0.35 8.29
N ASP A 253 -13.76 0.27 7.04
CA ASP A 253 -14.63 1.27 6.40
C ASP A 253 -14.15 2.73 6.50
N CYS A 254 -12.83 2.94 6.42
CA CYS A 254 -12.24 4.28 6.43
C CYS A 254 -12.47 5.00 5.10
N HIS A 255 -12.61 6.33 5.14
CA HIS A 255 -12.64 7.17 3.94
C HIS A 255 -11.49 8.17 3.98
N ILE A 256 -10.49 7.98 3.12
CA ILE A 256 -9.30 8.83 3.06
C ILE A 256 -9.09 9.31 1.63
N GLU A 257 -9.19 10.61 1.40
CA GLU A 257 -8.98 11.16 0.07
C GLU A 257 -8.21 12.48 0.04
N GLN A 258 -7.55 12.71 -1.10
CA GLN A 258 -6.85 13.95 -1.42
C GLN A 258 -5.73 14.32 -0.44
N CYS A 259 -5.11 13.34 0.24
CA CYS A 259 -3.96 13.60 1.11
C CYS A 259 -2.72 14.01 0.29
N GLY A 260 -1.92 14.92 0.86
CA GLY A 260 -0.67 15.42 0.28
C GLY A 260 0.36 14.35 -0.08
N SER A 261 0.28 13.18 0.57
CA SER A 261 1.17 12.02 0.40
C SER A 261 0.36 10.73 0.24
N ASN A 262 0.46 9.79 1.19
CA ASN A 262 -0.24 8.51 1.14
C ASN A 262 -1.58 8.64 1.86
N GLY A 263 -2.62 7.95 1.39
CA GLY A 263 -3.85 7.79 2.16
C GLY A 263 -3.58 6.96 3.41
N VAL A 264 -3.14 5.71 3.20
CA VAL A 264 -2.62 4.83 4.24
C VAL A 264 -1.14 4.55 4.00
N TYR A 265 -0.30 4.80 5.00
CA TYR A 265 1.11 4.36 5.01
C TYR A 265 1.35 3.45 6.22
N ALA A 266 1.38 2.15 5.94
CA ALA A 266 1.53 1.07 6.91
C ALA A 266 2.42 -0.09 6.41
N SER A 267 3.30 0.14 5.43
CA SER A 267 4.19 -0.92 4.90
C SER A 267 5.30 -1.36 5.85
N ARG A 268 5.88 -0.40 6.59
CA ARG A 268 7.14 -0.57 7.34
C ARG A 268 6.92 -0.81 8.83
N THR A 269 5.91 -1.61 9.14
CA THR A 269 5.50 -2.02 10.48
C THR A 269 6.23 -3.31 10.88
N ASN A 270 6.20 -3.73 12.15
CA ASN A 270 6.61 -5.10 12.51
C ASN A 270 5.41 -6.04 12.61
N GLY A 271 4.25 -5.52 12.98
CA GLY A 271 2.98 -6.24 13.03
C GLY A 271 2.12 -6.09 11.77
N PRO A 272 1.13 -6.98 11.57
CA PRO A 272 0.25 -6.96 10.40
C PRO A 272 -0.75 -5.81 10.44
N VAL A 273 -1.10 -5.31 9.24
CA VAL A 273 -2.15 -4.31 9.05
C VAL A 273 -3.22 -4.84 8.11
N GLN A 274 -4.46 -4.82 8.60
CA GLN A 274 -5.62 -5.44 7.99
C GLN A 274 -6.60 -4.35 7.59
N ILE A 275 -6.83 -4.17 6.30
CA ILE A 275 -7.71 -3.13 5.75
C ILE A 275 -8.94 -3.82 5.16
N SER A 276 -10.13 -3.49 5.65
CA SER A 276 -11.40 -4.01 5.17
C SER A 276 -12.37 -2.89 4.88
N GLY A 277 -12.91 -2.85 3.67
CA GLY A 277 -13.85 -1.82 3.26
C GLY A 277 -13.18 -0.46 3.02
N GLY A 278 -14.04 0.53 2.81
CA GLY A 278 -13.65 1.93 2.72
C GLY A 278 -13.31 2.43 1.32
N THR A 279 -13.07 3.74 1.24
CA THR A 279 -12.79 4.46 0.00
C THR A 279 -11.47 5.22 0.14
N TYR A 280 -10.55 4.98 -0.79
CA TYR A 280 -9.24 5.62 -0.82
C TYR A 280 -9.03 6.26 -2.19
N ARG A 281 -9.08 7.60 -2.24
CA ARG A 281 -9.18 8.34 -3.50
C ARG A 281 -8.18 9.48 -3.60
N ASN A 282 -7.54 9.63 -4.76
CA ASN A 282 -6.74 10.82 -5.10
C ASN A 282 -5.68 11.23 -4.06
N ASN A 283 -5.11 10.29 -3.31
CA ASN A 283 -3.97 10.54 -2.44
C ASN A 283 -2.69 10.60 -3.29
N ALA A 284 -1.79 11.54 -2.99
CA ALA A 284 -0.72 11.94 -3.91
C ALA A 284 0.30 10.86 -4.32
N VAL A 285 0.66 9.96 -3.41
CA VAL A 285 1.70 8.93 -3.64
C VAL A 285 1.09 7.55 -3.84
N SER A 286 0.23 7.15 -2.91
CA SER A 286 -0.54 5.91 -3.02
C SER A 286 -1.80 6.00 -2.19
N GLN A 287 -2.86 5.34 -2.65
CA GLN A 287 -4.10 5.26 -1.89
C GLN A 287 -3.87 4.41 -0.63
N ILE A 288 -3.22 3.25 -0.80
CA ILE A 288 -2.81 2.37 0.30
C ILE A 288 -1.38 1.90 0.07
N ARG A 289 -0.56 1.94 1.12
CA ARG A 289 0.79 1.35 1.14
C ARG A 289 0.94 0.44 2.34
N VAL A 290 1.10 -0.86 2.09
CA VAL A 290 1.08 -1.93 3.11
C VAL A 290 1.87 -3.15 2.62
N CYS A 291 2.36 -4.01 3.51
CA CYS A 291 2.97 -5.30 3.13
C CYS A 291 3.17 -6.22 4.33
N GLY A 292 3.15 -7.52 4.04
CA GLY A 292 3.67 -8.57 4.91
C GLY A 292 2.62 -9.63 5.24
N GLN A 293 3.11 -10.75 5.76
CA GLN A 293 2.29 -11.84 6.28
C GLN A 293 1.15 -11.31 7.18
N ASP A 294 -0.03 -11.90 7.02
CA ASP A 294 -1.28 -11.58 7.73
C ASP A 294 -1.80 -10.14 7.54
N SER A 295 -1.15 -9.35 6.69
CA SER A 295 -1.67 -8.07 6.21
C SER A 295 -2.51 -8.28 4.95
N PHE A 296 -3.57 -7.50 4.80
CA PHE A 296 -4.39 -7.55 3.60
C PHE A 296 -5.10 -6.22 3.32
N VAL A 297 -5.53 -6.07 2.07
CA VAL A 297 -6.53 -5.08 1.64
C VAL A 297 -7.71 -5.86 1.09
N ARG A 298 -8.90 -5.65 1.66
CA ARG A 298 -10.12 -6.36 1.25
C ARG A 298 -11.31 -5.44 1.15
N ASP A 299 -12.23 -5.71 0.22
CA ASP A 299 -13.53 -5.03 0.10
C ASP A 299 -13.39 -3.50 -0.12
N ALA A 300 -12.23 -3.02 -0.58
CA ALA A 300 -11.91 -1.61 -0.66
C ALA A 300 -12.13 -1.04 -2.07
N THR A 301 -12.57 0.21 -2.14
CA THR A 301 -12.67 0.98 -3.38
C THR A 301 -11.48 1.94 -3.50
N ILE A 302 -10.72 1.81 -4.57
CA ILE A 302 -9.53 2.59 -4.87
C ILE A 302 -9.77 3.41 -6.14
N GLU A 303 -9.66 4.72 -6.06
CA GLU A 303 -9.94 5.61 -7.20
C GLU A 303 -8.82 6.63 -7.44
N ILE A 304 -8.39 6.75 -8.69
CA ILE A 304 -7.41 7.74 -9.14
C ILE A 304 -8.01 8.53 -10.30
N ASP A 305 -8.39 9.76 -10.03
CA ASP A 305 -8.86 10.76 -10.98
C ASP A 305 -8.34 12.13 -10.51
N THR A 306 -7.07 12.42 -10.83
CA THR A 306 -6.41 13.63 -10.34
C THR A 306 -7.00 14.91 -10.93
N ASP A 307 -7.71 14.83 -12.06
CA ASP A 307 -8.36 15.97 -12.72
C ASP A 307 -9.66 16.35 -11.99
N ALA A 308 -10.30 15.38 -11.32
CA ALA A 308 -11.44 15.59 -10.45
C ALA A 308 -11.08 16.00 -9.02
N ALA A 309 -9.79 16.04 -8.66
CA ALA A 309 -9.36 16.48 -7.34
C ALA A 309 -9.47 18.01 -7.21
N ASP A 310 -10.23 18.48 -6.22
CA ASP A 310 -10.64 19.88 -6.06
C ASP A 310 -10.17 20.53 -4.75
N ARG A 311 -9.53 19.75 -3.87
CA ARG A 311 -8.99 20.20 -2.57
C ARG A 311 -7.49 19.96 -2.44
N VAL A 312 -6.77 19.94 -3.56
CA VAL A 312 -5.31 19.79 -3.58
C VAL A 312 -4.61 21.01 -4.16
N ASP A 313 -3.45 21.30 -3.61
CA ASP A 313 -2.56 22.36 -4.10
C ASP A 313 -1.22 21.76 -4.49
N GLY A 314 -0.86 21.87 -5.77
CA GLY A 314 0.41 21.37 -6.31
C GLY A 314 0.21 20.33 -7.40
N THR A 315 1.26 19.55 -7.66
CA THR A 315 1.27 18.53 -8.71
C THR A 315 1.47 17.16 -8.10
N TYR A 316 0.60 16.21 -8.49
CA TYR A 316 0.73 14.81 -8.10
C TYR A 316 2.07 14.22 -8.56
N ASN A 317 2.68 13.39 -7.71
CA ASN A 317 3.95 12.75 -8.02
C ASN A 317 3.85 11.23 -7.88
N ALA A 318 3.85 10.53 -9.02
CA ALA A 318 3.92 9.07 -9.11
C ALA A 318 2.80 8.36 -8.32
N VAL A 319 1.53 8.65 -8.67
CA VAL A 319 0.36 8.06 -8.00
C VAL A 319 0.28 6.55 -8.25
N ARG A 320 -0.10 5.81 -7.21
CA ARG A 320 -0.39 4.36 -7.22
C ARG A 320 -1.74 4.10 -6.56
N GLY A 321 -2.36 2.97 -6.89
CA GLY A 321 -3.52 2.47 -6.14
C GLY A 321 -3.06 1.88 -4.81
N ILE A 322 -2.71 0.60 -4.83
CA ILE A 322 -2.11 -0.14 -3.73
C ILE A 322 -0.63 -0.35 -4.02
N TRP A 323 0.23 0.12 -3.11
CA TRP A 323 1.67 -0.10 -3.14
C TRP A 323 2.07 -1.16 -2.11
N TRP A 324 2.36 -2.36 -2.61
CA TRP A 324 2.82 -3.49 -1.82
C TRP A 324 4.35 -3.47 -1.68
N GLU A 325 4.84 -2.93 -0.57
CA GLU A 325 6.25 -2.59 -0.34
C GLU A 325 6.62 -2.80 1.12
N SER A 326 7.86 -3.16 1.45
CA SER A 326 8.31 -3.26 2.85
C SER A 326 9.66 -2.59 3.14
N GLY A 327 10.29 -2.01 2.12
CA GLY A 327 11.55 -1.32 2.23
C GLY A 327 12.65 -2.27 2.66
N TRP A 328 13.53 -1.80 3.55
CA TRP A 328 14.64 -2.60 4.07
C TRP A 328 14.21 -3.88 4.83
N GLN A 329 12.93 -4.05 5.17
CA GLN A 329 12.46 -5.20 5.93
C GLN A 329 12.36 -6.49 5.09
N GLY A 330 12.19 -6.40 3.76
CA GLY A 330 12.13 -7.60 2.90
C GLY A 330 11.01 -8.57 3.29
N LYS A 331 9.80 -8.09 3.57
CA LYS A 331 8.68 -8.94 3.96
C LYS A 331 8.11 -9.73 2.79
N SER A 332 7.54 -10.89 3.10
CA SER A 332 6.81 -11.76 2.17
C SER A 332 5.42 -12.06 2.74
N GLY A 333 4.46 -12.34 1.85
CA GLY A 333 3.09 -12.71 2.22
C GLY A 333 2.10 -11.55 2.24
N GLY A 334 0.83 -11.94 2.45
CA GLY A 334 -0.36 -11.09 2.51
C GLY A 334 -1.25 -11.19 1.27
N ALA A 335 -2.33 -10.41 1.22
CA ALA A 335 -3.32 -10.52 0.15
C ALA A 335 -4.03 -9.20 -0.22
N ILE A 336 -4.49 -9.11 -1.47
CA ILE A 336 -5.43 -8.10 -1.95
C ILE A 336 -6.65 -8.87 -2.46
N GLU A 337 -7.83 -8.64 -1.89
CA GLU A 337 -9.00 -9.52 -2.11
C GLU A 337 -10.28 -8.71 -2.30
N ASN A 338 -11.11 -9.03 -3.31
CA ASN A 338 -12.42 -8.40 -3.50
C ASN A 338 -12.39 -6.86 -3.52
N CYS A 339 -11.42 -6.29 -4.22
CA CYS A 339 -11.25 -4.83 -4.34
C CYS A 339 -11.66 -4.33 -5.72
N GLU A 340 -12.19 -3.11 -5.77
CA GLU A 340 -12.47 -2.36 -6.99
C GLU A 340 -11.42 -1.25 -7.15
N LEU A 341 -10.69 -1.25 -8.27
CA LEU A 341 -9.62 -0.29 -8.51
C LEU A 341 -9.83 0.42 -9.84
N ALA A 342 -9.82 1.75 -9.84
CA ALA A 342 -10.05 2.54 -11.04
C ALA A 342 -9.04 3.67 -11.21
N VAL A 343 -8.62 3.92 -12.46
CA VAL A 343 -7.82 5.09 -12.85
C VAL A 343 -8.40 5.77 -14.09
N ARG A 344 -8.62 7.09 -14.00
CA ARG A 344 -9.12 7.96 -15.08
C ARG A 344 -8.07 8.96 -15.51
N SER A 345 -7.44 9.64 -14.56
CA SER A 345 -6.38 10.60 -14.87
C SER A 345 -5.30 10.63 -13.80
N ALA A 346 -4.06 10.74 -14.28
CA ALA A 346 -2.86 11.01 -13.49
C ALA A 346 -1.70 11.33 -14.44
N GLU A 347 -1.02 12.44 -14.21
CA GLU A 347 0.13 12.86 -15.04
C GLU A 347 1.32 11.90 -14.86
N LEU A 348 1.73 11.67 -13.61
CA LEU A 348 2.78 10.72 -13.25
C LEU A 348 2.17 9.62 -12.39
N ALA A 349 2.19 8.41 -12.91
CA ALA A 349 1.38 7.33 -12.40
C ALA A 349 2.08 6.00 -12.76
N ARG A 350 2.04 5.00 -11.87
CA ARG A 350 2.67 3.68 -12.09
C ARG A 350 1.65 2.56 -12.33
N GLY A 351 1.18 1.92 -11.26
CA GLY A 351 0.20 0.82 -11.32
C GLY A 351 -0.95 0.97 -10.31
N LEU A 352 -2.11 0.37 -10.62
CA LEU A 352 -3.23 0.27 -9.69
C LEU A 352 -2.86 -0.68 -8.54
N VAL A 353 -2.15 -1.78 -8.85
CA VAL A 353 -1.38 -2.56 -7.87
C VAL A 353 0.08 -2.54 -8.28
N GLU A 354 0.95 -2.07 -7.40
CA GLU A 354 2.40 -2.10 -7.58
C GLU A 354 3.04 -2.92 -6.46
N VAL A 355 3.70 -4.02 -6.83
CA VAL A 355 4.50 -4.84 -5.92
C VAL A 355 5.96 -4.46 -6.12
N ASP A 356 6.53 -3.82 -5.11
CA ASP A 356 7.92 -3.39 -5.10
C ASP A 356 8.87 -4.58 -4.88
N GLY A 357 10.12 -4.46 -5.35
CA GLY A 357 11.12 -5.52 -5.20
C GLY A 357 11.47 -5.84 -3.74
N THR A 358 11.09 -4.99 -2.79
CA THR A 358 11.21 -5.28 -1.35
C THR A 358 10.13 -6.19 -0.80
N ALA A 359 9.11 -6.55 -1.59
CA ALA A 359 8.05 -7.46 -1.19
C ALA A 359 8.18 -8.82 -1.89
N GLY A 360 8.03 -9.89 -1.10
CA GLY A 360 8.06 -11.28 -1.56
C GLY A 360 6.72 -11.71 -2.16
N HIS A 361 6.23 -12.87 -1.73
CA HIS A 361 4.96 -13.44 -2.16
C HIS A 361 3.76 -12.51 -1.90
N LEU A 362 2.79 -12.52 -2.81
CA LEU A 362 1.51 -11.83 -2.69
C LEU A 362 0.41 -12.63 -3.42
N ALA A 363 -0.77 -12.71 -2.82
CA ALA A 363 -1.99 -13.14 -3.52
C ALA A 363 -2.91 -11.96 -3.86
N VAL A 364 -3.39 -11.90 -5.10
CA VAL A 364 -4.44 -10.96 -5.56
C VAL A 364 -5.62 -11.79 -6.04
N ARG A 365 -6.81 -11.57 -5.47
CA ARG A 365 -7.99 -12.43 -5.69
C ARG A 365 -9.28 -11.64 -5.86
N ASP A 366 -10.15 -12.08 -6.75
CA ASP A 366 -11.52 -11.55 -6.88
C ASP A 366 -11.56 -10.02 -7.10
N CYS A 367 -10.55 -9.46 -7.76
CA CYS A 367 -10.41 -8.01 -7.94
C CYS A 367 -10.87 -7.56 -9.34
N ALA A 368 -11.49 -6.39 -9.39
CA ALA A 368 -11.88 -5.72 -10.63
C ALA A 368 -11.07 -4.44 -10.85
N PHE A 369 -10.59 -4.24 -12.07
CA PHE A 369 -9.77 -3.10 -12.46
C PHE A 369 -10.41 -2.36 -13.64
N ASP A 370 -10.52 -1.04 -13.55
CA ASP A 370 -10.93 -0.16 -14.65
C ASP A 370 -9.81 0.84 -14.98
N VAL A 371 -9.19 0.66 -16.15
CA VAL A 371 -8.01 1.42 -16.56
C VAL A 371 -8.30 2.29 -17.78
N ASP A 372 -8.47 3.59 -17.55
CA ASP A 372 -8.74 4.60 -18.58
C ASP A 372 -7.63 5.67 -18.64
N ARG A 373 -6.38 5.24 -18.47
CA ARG A 373 -5.20 6.10 -18.57
C ARG A 373 -4.12 5.39 -19.41
N ASP A 374 -3.86 5.91 -20.61
CA ASP A 374 -2.78 5.46 -21.50
C ASP A 374 -1.47 5.23 -20.74
N GLY A 375 -0.61 4.27 -21.09
CA GLY A 375 0.68 4.08 -20.41
C GLY A 375 0.59 3.58 -18.96
N PHE A 376 -0.61 3.37 -18.41
CA PHE A 376 -0.81 2.89 -17.05
C PHE A 376 -1.17 1.41 -17.00
N ARG A 377 -0.73 0.72 -15.94
CA ARG A 377 -0.88 -0.73 -15.75
C ARG A 377 -1.90 -1.04 -14.67
N ALA A 378 -2.65 -2.12 -14.85
CA ALA A 378 -3.50 -2.62 -13.76
C ALA A 378 -2.61 -3.20 -12.65
N ILE A 379 -1.69 -4.09 -13.01
CA ILE A 379 -0.80 -4.77 -12.05
C ILE A 379 0.64 -4.71 -12.55
N GLN A 380 1.56 -4.26 -11.69
CA GLN A 380 2.99 -4.28 -11.93
C GLN A 380 3.71 -4.93 -10.75
N VAL A 381 4.47 -5.99 -11.04
CA VAL A 381 5.28 -6.70 -10.05
C VAL A 381 6.75 -6.62 -10.44
N ALA A 382 7.55 -5.99 -9.59
CA ALA A 382 8.99 -5.84 -9.79
C ALA A 382 9.77 -7.08 -9.31
N PRO A 383 10.98 -7.32 -9.84
CA PRO A 383 11.84 -8.41 -9.35
C PRO A 383 12.25 -8.22 -7.88
N PRO A 384 12.33 -9.31 -7.09
CA PRO A 384 12.84 -9.27 -5.73
C PRO A 384 14.23 -8.61 -5.66
N GLY A 385 14.42 -7.69 -4.72
CA GLY A 385 15.67 -6.94 -4.54
C GLY A 385 15.88 -5.75 -5.47
N VAL A 386 15.00 -5.53 -6.46
CA VAL A 386 15.06 -4.37 -7.35
C VAL A 386 14.18 -3.25 -6.78
N SER A 387 14.79 -2.38 -5.96
CA SER A 387 14.15 -1.20 -5.40
C SER A 387 15.18 -0.17 -4.94
N ASP A 388 14.88 1.11 -5.11
CA ASP A 388 15.70 2.22 -4.59
C ASP A 388 15.71 2.27 -3.05
N MET A 389 14.78 1.57 -2.41
CA MET A 389 14.64 1.53 -0.95
C MET A 389 15.53 0.46 -0.29
N GLY A 390 16.14 -0.42 -1.10
CA GLY A 390 16.92 -1.56 -0.64
C GLY A 390 16.09 -2.61 0.10
N GLY A 391 16.70 -3.76 0.40
CA GLY A 391 16.00 -4.91 0.97
C GLY A 391 15.70 -5.95 -0.10
N THR A 392 15.80 -7.21 0.27
CA THR A 392 15.44 -8.35 -0.59
C THR A 392 14.65 -9.31 0.26
N PRO A 393 13.42 -9.65 -0.13
CA PRO A 393 12.61 -10.55 0.65
C PRO A 393 13.15 -11.97 0.60
N ASP A 394 12.97 -12.71 1.68
CA ASP A 394 13.14 -14.16 1.64
C ASP A 394 12.09 -14.79 0.73
N ARG A 395 12.42 -15.95 0.15
CA ARG A 395 11.45 -16.77 -0.58
C ARG A 395 10.32 -17.20 0.38
N PRO A 396 9.09 -17.42 -0.11
CA PRO A 396 8.64 -17.41 -1.52
C PRO A 396 8.59 -16.02 -2.16
N TRP A 397 8.74 -16.00 -3.49
CA TRP A 397 8.70 -14.78 -4.31
C TRP A 397 7.56 -14.78 -5.32
N ASP A 398 6.94 -15.93 -5.58
CA ASP A 398 5.84 -16.11 -6.52
C ASP A 398 4.68 -15.18 -6.21
N VAL A 399 3.91 -14.85 -7.24
CA VAL A 399 2.63 -14.16 -7.09
C VAL A 399 1.49 -15.06 -7.52
N THR A 400 0.37 -14.93 -6.83
CA THR A 400 -0.88 -15.60 -7.22
C THR A 400 -1.87 -14.55 -7.70
N LEU A 401 -2.33 -14.66 -8.94
CA LEU A 401 -3.47 -13.91 -9.46
C LEU A 401 -4.63 -14.87 -9.63
N ARG A 402 -5.76 -14.61 -8.98
CA ARG A 402 -6.93 -15.49 -9.06
C ARG A 402 -8.21 -14.72 -9.29
N ASP A 403 -8.99 -15.12 -10.29
CA ASP A 403 -10.32 -14.55 -10.54
C ASP A 403 -10.26 -13.00 -10.63
N VAL A 404 -9.38 -12.50 -11.50
CA VAL A 404 -9.09 -11.07 -11.69
C VAL A 404 -9.71 -10.59 -13.01
N GLU A 405 -10.45 -9.49 -12.97
CA GLU A 405 -11.06 -8.85 -14.15
C GLU A 405 -10.44 -7.48 -14.41
N ILE A 406 -10.03 -7.23 -15.65
CA ILE A 406 -9.47 -5.95 -16.10
C ILE A 406 -10.26 -5.47 -17.31
N ASP A 407 -10.96 -4.36 -17.14
CA ASP A 407 -11.54 -3.57 -18.21
C ASP A 407 -10.65 -2.35 -18.50
N THR A 408 -10.26 -2.16 -19.76
CA THR A 408 -9.37 -1.05 -20.11
C THR A 408 -9.74 -0.39 -21.42
N SER A 409 -9.69 0.94 -21.43
CA SER A 409 -9.67 1.77 -22.65
C SER A 409 -8.32 2.44 -22.90
N ALA A 410 -7.39 2.29 -21.95
CA ALA A 410 -6.03 2.80 -22.08
C ALA A 410 -5.27 2.16 -23.25
N SER A 411 -4.32 2.88 -23.82
CA SER A 411 -3.38 2.44 -24.85
C SER A 411 -1.93 2.38 -24.33
N ARG A 412 -0.99 1.80 -25.09
CA ARG A 412 0.47 1.95 -24.89
C ARG A 412 1.03 1.48 -23.54
N ALA A 413 0.62 0.30 -23.06
CA ALA A 413 1.22 -0.35 -21.89
C ALA A 413 1.02 -1.88 -21.94
N VAL A 414 1.37 -2.57 -20.86
CA VAL A 414 0.88 -3.93 -20.59
C VAL A 414 -0.08 -3.89 -19.41
N ASP A 415 -1.18 -4.64 -19.49
CA ASP A 415 -2.17 -4.70 -18.42
C ASP A 415 -1.59 -5.31 -17.13
N VAL A 416 -0.91 -6.46 -17.26
CA VAL A 416 -0.29 -7.18 -16.15
C VAL A 416 1.17 -7.48 -16.46
N LEU A 417 2.10 -6.93 -15.67
CA LEU A 417 3.52 -7.28 -15.69
C LEU A 417 3.88 -8.07 -14.43
N VAL A 418 4.46 -9.25 -14.62
CA VAL A 418 5.10 -10.05 -13.57
C VAL A 418 6.56 -10.28 -13.95
N ASP A 419 7.49 -9.66 -13.22
CA ASP A 419 8.93 -9.71 -13.52
C ASP A 419 9.74 -10.32 -12.37
N GLY A 420 10.54 -11.34 -12.66
CA GLY A 420 11.44 -11.98 -11.69
C GLY A 420 10.73 -12.84 -10.62
N ARG A 421 9.55 -13.40 -10.94
CA ARG A 421 8.66 -14.10 -9.98
C ARG A 421 8.43 -15.55 -10.44
N PRO A 422 9.44 -16.43 -10.33
CA PRO A 422 9.32 -17.81 -10.78
C PRO A 422 8.27 -18.58 -9.98
N GLY A 423 7.61 -19.54 -10.61
CA GLY A 423 6.58 -20.37 -9.98
C GLY A 423 5.27 -19.63 -9.69
N SER A 424 5.00 -18.52 -10.36
CA SER A 424 3.76 -17.75 -10.17
C SER A 424 2.54 -18.49 -10.74
N GLU A 425 1.38 -18.27 -10.13
CA GLU A 425 0.11 -18.87 -10.53
C GLU A 425 -0.86 -17.79 -11.00
N ILE A 426 -1.33 -17.91 -12.24
CA ILE A 426 -2.32 -17.02 -12.84
C ILE A 426 -3.53 -17.87 -13.22
N ASP A 427 -4.61 -17.78 -12.46
CA ASP A 427 -5.80 -18.61 -12.64
C ASP A 427 -7.09 -17.79 -12.64
N GLY A 428 -7.75 -17.64 -13.79
CA GLY A 428 -8.98 -16.86 -13.88
C GLY A 428 -8.76 -15.37 -14.15
N LEU A 429 -7.77 -15.03 -14.98
CA LEU A 429 -7.52 -13.65 -15.41
C LEU A 429 -8.35 -13.34 -16.67
N THR A 430 -9.14 -12.27 -16.66
CA THR A 430 -9.87 -11.77 -17.83
C THR A 430 -9.43 -10.34 -18.13
N ILE A 431 -9.05 -10.06 -19.38
CA ILE A 431 -8.62 -8.75 -19.85
C ILE A 431 -9.44 -8.36 -21.08
N SER A 432 -10.23 -7.29 -20.93
CA SER A 432 -11.10 -6.72 -21.95
C SER A 432 -10.56 -5.36 -22.41
N GLN A 433 -9.83 -5.34 -23.53
CA GLN A 433 -9.32 -4.10 -24.13
C GLN A 433 -10.36 -3.50 -25.10
N ARG A 434 -10.87 -2.31 -24.79
CA ARG A 434 -11.87 -1.59 -25.60
C ARG A 434 -11.25 -0.34 -26.19
N ASP A 435 -11.20 -0.24 -27.52
CA ASP A 435 -10.61 0.91 -28.23
C ASP A 435 -9.12 1.20 -27.93
N SER A 436 -8.45 0.30 -27.20
CA SER A 436 -7.01 0.35 -26.91
C SER A 436 -6.15 0.17 -28.16
N ARG A 437 -4.97 0.80 -28.16
CA ARG A 437 -3.94 0.63 -29.19
C ARG A 437 -2.60 0.31 -28.56
N GLU A 438 -1.83 -0.55 -29.24
CA GLU A 438 -0.48 -0.91 -28.83
C GLU A 438 -0.42 -1.31 -27.35
N ARG A 439 -1.35 -2.15 -26.89
CA ARG A 439 -1.45 -2.60 -25.50
C ARG A 439 -1.39 -4.13 -25.42
N ASP A 440 -0.53 -4.62 -24.55
CA ASP A 440 -0.33 -6.04 -24.29
C ASP A 440 -1.19 -6.50 -23.09
N GLY A 441 -1.56 -7.78 -23.05
CA GLY A 441 -2.34 -8.37 -21.96
C GLY A 441 -1.45 -8.73 -20.76
N LEU A 442 -1.01 -9.99 -20.72
CA LEU A 442 -0.15 -10.53 -19.67
C LEU A 442 1.31 -10.61 -20.15
N PHE A 443 2.25 -10.05 -19.39
CA PHE A 443 3.68 -10.22 -19.61
C PHE A 443 4.36 -10.88 -18.40
N LEU A 444 4.91 -12.07 -18.63
CA LEU A 444 5.75 -12.80 -17.67
C LEU A 444 7.22 -12.66 -18.07
N SER A 445 7.98 -11.84 -17.34
CA SER A 445 9.41 -11.64 -17.52
C SER A 445 10.16 -12.38 -16.43
N ASN A 446 11.20 -13.17 -16.78
CA ASN A 446 12.06 -13.87 -15.82
C ASN A 446 11.27 -14.63 -14.73
N SER A 447 10.14 -15.21 -15.12
CA SER A 447 9.16 -15.84 -14.23
C SER A 447 8.90 -17.27 -14.68
N SER A 448 9.98 -18.04 -14.85
CA SER A 448 9.92 -19.45 -15.26
C SER A 448 9.12 -20.31 -14.27
N GLY A 449 8.61 -21.44 -14.74
CA GLY A 449 7.77 -22.36 -13.97
C GLY A 449 6.40 -21.78 -13.63
N SER A 450 6.00 -20.67 -14.25
CA SER A 450 4.70 -20.08 -14.00
C SER A 450 3.59 -20.87 -14.69
N ARG A 451 2.44 -20.96 -14.03
CA ARG A 451 1.26 -21.66 -14.53
C ARG A 451 0.15 -20.68 -14.83
N VAL A 452 -0.43 -20.77 -16.02
CA VAL A 452 -1.54 -19.94 -16.48
C VAL A 452 -2.74 -20.81 -16.82
N THR A 453 -3.86 -20.60 -16.16
CA THR A 453 -5.14 -21.29 -16.38
C THR A 453 -6.29 -20.30 -16.41
N ARG A 454 -7.39 -20.68 -17.07
CA ARG A 454 -8.62 -19.85 -17.16
C ARG A 454 -8.32 -18.38 -17.54
N TYR A 455 -7.41 -18.16 -18.49
CA TYR A 455 -6.97 -16.84 -18.94
C TYR A 455 -7.70 -16.42 -20.22
N ALA A 456 -8.41 -15.29 -20.21
CA ALA A 456 -9.08 -14.73 -21.37
C ALA A 456 -8.53 -13.34 -21.71
N CYS A 457 -8.05 -13.11 -22.93
CA CYS A 457 -7.61 -11.79 -23.36
C CYS A 457 -7.76 -11.57 -24.87
N GLU A 458 -8.47 -10.51 -25.24
CA GLU A 458 -8.41 -9.94 -26.58
C GLU A 458 -7.59 -8.65 -26.52
N SER A 459 -6.39 -8.67 -27.09
CA SER A 459 -5.46 -7.54 -27.01
C SER A 459 -5.35 -6.77 -28.33
N SER A 460 -4.93 -5.52 -28.23
CA SER A 460 -4.58 -4.70 -29.40
C SER A 460 -3.16 -5.01 -29.94
N ARG A 461 -2.33 -5.73 -29.17
CA ARG A 461 -0.98 -6.14 -29.57
C ARG A 461 -0.66 -7.59 -29.22
N TYR A 462 -0.11 -7.91 -28.05
CA TYR A 462 0.15 -9.29 -27.64
C TYR A 462 -0.67 -9.66 -26.40
N PRO A 463 -1.53 -10.69 -26.46
CA PRO A 463 -2.37 -11.05 -25.32
C PRO A 463 -1.55 -11.78 -24.25
N LEU A 464 -0.52 -12.54 -24.63
CA LEU A 464 0.43 -13.13 -23.69
C LEU A 464 1.81 -12.89 -24.25
N TRP A 465 2.72 -12.42 -23.41
CA TRP A 465 4.15 -12.36 -23.68
C TRP A 465 4.90 -13.07 -22.54
N VAL A 466 5.89 -13.88 -22.90
CA VAL A 466 6.80 -14.53 -21.94
C VAL A 466 8.22 -14.23 -22.35
N TYR A 467 9.08 -13.82 -21.41
CA TYR A 467 10.50 -13.54 -21.59
C TYR A 467 11.31 -14.21 -20.49
N THR A 468 12.49 -14.72 -20.83
CA THR A 468 13.50 -15.15 -19.86
C THR A 468 14.88 -14.77 -20.37
N ASP A 469 15.78 -14.25 -19.53
CA ASP A 469 17.20 -14.07 -19.83
C ASP A 469 18.09 -15.21 -19.29
N ASP A 470 17.51 -16.11 -18.48
CA ASP A 470 18.19 -17.25 -17.89
C ASP A 470 18.59 -18.27 -18.97
N SER A 471 19.90 -18.42 -19.15
CA SER A 471 20.50 -19.49 -19.95
C SER A 471 20.78 -20.72 -19.08
N SER A 472 19.85 -21.13 -18.20
CA SER A 472 20.11 -22.26 -17.31
C SER A 472 20.28 -23.55 -18.13
N ASP A 473 21.32 -24.34 -17.78
CA ASP A 473 21.65 -25.63 -18.42
C ASP A 473 20.65 -26.75 -18.07
N ALA A 474 19.63 -26.45 -17.26
CA ALA A 474 18.53 -27.34 -16.92
C ALA A 474 17.31 -26.93 -17.74
N ALA A 475 16.63 -27.92 -18.34
CA ALA A 475 15.32 -27.74 -18.96
C ALA A 475 14.30 -27.42 -17.85
N ASP A 476 14.33 -26.21 -17.33
CA ASP A 476 13.31 -25.69 -16.45
C ASP A 476 12.10 -25.31 -17.33
N GLU A 477 10.92 -25.71 -16.88
CA GLU A 477 9.66 -25.34 -17.53
C GLU A 477 9.57 -23.81 -17.60
N LEU A 478 9.41 -23.24 -18.80
CA LEU A 478 9.28 -21.79 -18.97
C LEU A 478 7.89 -21.33 -18.51
N ILE A 479 6.86 -22.01 -18.99
CA ILE A 479 5.46 -21.73 -18.70
C ILE A 479 4.61 -22.98 -18.98
N CYS A 480 3.62 -23.24 -18.13
CA CYS A 480 2.51 -24.14 -18.43
C CYS A 480 1.23 -23.37 -18.68
N LEU A 481 0.63 -23.58 -19.86
CA LEU A 481 -0.74 -23.16 -20.15
C LEU A 481 -1.67 -24.34 -19.87
N GLY A 482 -2.56 -24.21 -18.90
CA GLY A 482 -3.57 -25.23 -18.62
C GLY A 482 -4.94 -24.91 -19.25
N PRO A 483 -6.01 -25.57 -18.79
CA PRO A 483 -7.33 -25.43 -19.40
C PRO A 483 -7.92 -24.02 -19.24
N GLY A 484 -8.80 -23.67 -20.18
CA GLY A 484 -9.55 -22.40 -20.14
C GLY A 484 -8.77 -21.17 -20.61
N VAL A 485 -7.61 -21.36 -21.25
CA VAL A 485 -6.85 -20.27 -21.88
C VAL A 485 -7.43 -19.95 -23.27
N SER A 486 -7.88 -18.70 -23.46
CA SER A 486 -8.46 -18.15 -24.68
C SER A 486 -7.87 -16.78 -24.98
N ILE A 487 -7.14 -16.65 -26.09
CA ILE A 487 -6.39 -15.43 -26.39
C ILE A 487 -6.59 -15.02 -27.85
N ALA A 488 -6.68 -13.72 -28.10
CA ALA A 488 -6.79 -13.15 -29.43
C ALA A 488 -6.03 -11.82 -29.54
N THR A 489 -5.69 -11.43 -30.77
CA THR A 489 -5.15 -10.11 -31.05
C THR A 489 -5.73 -9.53 -32.33
N SER A 490 -5.82 -8.21 -32.40
CA SER A 490 -6.08 -7.47 -33.64
C SER A 490 -4.81 -7.08 -34.40
N ALA A 491 -3.62 -7.32 -33.84
CA ALA A 491 -2.35 -7.01 -34.51
C ALA A 491 -2.08 -7.95 -35.69
N SER A 492 -1.57 -7.41 -36.80
CA SER A 492 -1.18 -8.20 -37.96
C SER A 492 0.11 -8.98 -37.69
N VAL A 493 0.01 -10.29 -37.85
CA VAL A 493 1.05 -11.27 -37.55
C VAL A 493 1.81 -11.57 -38.85
N GLY A 494 3.07 -11.11 -38.99
CA GLY A 494 3.89 -11.36 -40.19
C GLY A 494 4.14 -12.84 -40.47
N SER A 495 4.36 -13.22 -41.74
CA SER A 495 4.34 -14.62 -42.21
C SER A 495 5.57 -15.50 -41.89
N GLU A 496 6.61 -14.98 -41.23
CA GLU A 496 7.85 -15.72 -40.89
C GLU A 496 7.80 -16.41 -39.51
N GLN A 497 6.62 -16.74 -39.01
CA GLN A 497 6.41 -17.11 -37.61
C GLN A 497 6.28 -18.62 -37.38
N ILE A 498 6.86 -19.08 -36.27
CA ILE A 498 6.86 -20.49 -35.86
C ILE A 498 5.90 -20.64 -34.68
N PRO A 499 4.79 -21.40 -34.81
CA PRO A 499 3.89 -21.65 -33.70
C PRO A 499 4.64 -22.35 -32.56
N VAL A 500 4.68 -21.72 -31.39
CA VAL A 500 5.22 -22.31 -30.15
C VAL A 500 4.23 -23.30 -29.53
N PHE A 501 2.93 -23.12 -29.81
CA PHE A 501 1.86 -24.01 -29.37
C PHE A 501 1.33 -24.76 -30.60
N GLY A 502 1.37 -26.09 -30.59
CA GLY A 502 1.06 -26.92 -31.76
C GLY A 502 -0.37 -26.71 -32.30
N THR A 503 -0.54 -26.89 -33.61
CA THR A 503 -1.80 -26.67 -34.34
C THR A 503 -2.83 -27.80 -34.20
N ASP A 504 -2.55 -28.89 -33.46
CA ASP A 504 -3.31 -30.14 -33.59
C ASP A 504 -3.65 -30.87 -32.28
N GLU A 505 -3.53 -30.22 -31.13
CA GLU A 505 -4.22 -30.70 -29.95
C GLU A 505 -5.19 -29.60 -29.51
N SER A 506 -6.47 -29.78 -29.85
CA SER A 506 -7.51 -29.23 -29.00
C SER A 506 -7.13 -29.59 -27.57
N ALA A 507 -6.80 -28.59 -26.74
CA ALA A 507 -6.56 -28.76 -25.32
C ALA A 507 -7.86 -29.20 -24.64
N GLY A 508 -8.26 -30.45 -24.89
CA GLY A 508 -9.33 -31.15 -24.22
C GLY A 508 -8.84 -31.58 -22.84
N GLY A 509 -8.63 -30.60 -21.96
CA GLY A 509 -8.39 -30.82 -20.53
C GLY A 509 -6.94 -31.08 -20.07
N SER A 510 -5.93 -31.00 -20.93
CA SER A 510 -4.51 -31.19 -20.57
C SER A 510 -3.71 -29.88 -20.57
N ASN A 511 -2.63 -29.82 -19.78
CA ASN A 511 -1.67 -28.70 -19.80
C ASN A 511 -0.75 -28.80 -21.03
N VAL A 512 -0.43 -27.65 -21.63
CA VAL A 512 0.60 -27.48 -22.67
C VAL A 512 1.73 -26.66 -22.07
N CYS A 513 2.91 -27.27 -21.92
CA CYS A 513 4.05 -26.64 -21.26
C CYS A 513 5.19 -26.45 -22.25
N VAL A 514 5.84 -25.28 -22.16
CA VAL A 514 6.98 -24.92 -22.98
C VAL A 514 8.23 -25.06 -22.11
N GLU A 515 9.17 -25.90 -22.52
CA GLU A 515 10.47 -26.03 -21.86
C GLU A 515 11.43 -24.95 -22.37
N THR A 516 12.39 -24.53 -21.54
CA THR A 516 13.52 -23.73 -22.02
C THR A 516 14.36 -24.57 -23.00
N ALA A 517 14.53 -24.09 -24.23
CA ALA A 517 15.50 -24.72 -25.14
C ALA A 517 16.92 -24.31 -24.76
N VAL A 518 17.82 -25.29 -24.74
CA VAL A 518 19.22 -25.11 -24.37
C VAL A 518 19.88 -24.09 -25.31
N ASN A 519 20.26 -22.92 -24.77
CA ASN A 519 21.16 -21.88 -25.35
C ASN A 519 20.58 -20.60 -25.99
N THR A 520 19.36 -20.14 -25.72
CA THR A 520 19.00 -18.74 -26.04
C THR A 520 17.81 -18.27 -25.20
N PRO A 521 17.70 -16.98 -24.84
CA PRO A 521 16.45 -16.46 -24.31
C PRO A 521 15.42 -16.42 -25.42
N TYR A 522 14.17 -16.72 -25.06
CA TYR A 522 13.05 -16.71 -25.98
C TYR A 522 12.03 -15.70 -25.49
N SER A 523 11.43 -15.00 -26.44
CA SER A 523 10.20 -14.27 -26.20
C SER A 523 9.08 -14.96 -26.94
N VAL A 524 8.01 -15.39 -26.27
CA VAL A 524 6.87 -16.02 -26.94
C VAL A 524 5.67 -15.11 -26.82
N ALA A 525 5.07 -14.72 -27.95
CA ALA A 525 3.82 -13.96 -27.94
C ALA A 525 2.71 -14.66 -28.72
N SER A 526 1.60 -15.03 -28.09
CA SER A 526 0.61 -15.91 -28.75
C SER A 526 -0.59 -15.19 -29.37
N THR A 527 -1.02 -15.61 -30.55
CA THR A 527 -2.17 -15.05 -31.30
C THR A 527 -3.04 -16.19 -31.84
N ARG A 528 -4.35 -15.99 -31.98
CA ARG A 528 -5.24 -16.93 -32.66
C ARG A 528 -5.39 -16.55 -34.13
N ASN A 529 -5.15 -17.49 -35.04
CA ASN A 529 -5.43 -17.27 -36.47
C ASN A 529 -6.90 -17.55 -36.83
N GLU A 530 -7.31 -17.13 -38.03
CA GLU A 530 -8.66 -17.35 -38.58
C GLU A 530 -9.09 -18.82 -38.61
N ASP A 531 -8.13 -19.75 -38.65
CA ASP A 531 -8.36 -21.21 -38.64
C ASP A 531 -8.48 -21.82 -37.23
N GLY A 532 -8.35 -21.00 -36.18
CA GLY A 532 -8.49 -21.43 -34.79
C GLY A 532 -7.23 -22.00 -34.15
N THR A 533 -6.09 -21.99 -34.83
CA THR A 533 -4.82 -22.48 -34.27
C THR A 533 -4.07 -21.41 -33.45
N TYR A 534 -3.31 -21.85 -32.45
CA TYR A 534 -2.51 -20.99 -31.55
C TYR A 534 -1.13 -20.72 -32.19
N PHE A 535 -0.78 -19.46 -32.39
CA PHE A 535 0.53 -19.08 -32.93
C PHE A 535 1.32 -18.31 -31.90
N GLY A 536 2.38 -18.90 -31.35
CA GLY A 536 3.42 -18.13 -30.66
C GLY A 536 4.32 -17.41 -31.67
N ARG A 537 4.66 -16.16 -31.43
CA ARG A 537 5.74 -15.42 -32.09
C ARG A 537 6.96 -15.57 -31.22
N VAL A 538 8.00 -16.25 -31.71
CA VAL A 538 9.34 -16.09 -31.13
C VAL A 538 9.83 -14.68 -31.50
N LEU A 539 9.76 -13.73 -30.58
CA LEU A 539 10.37 -12.42 -30.78
C LEU A 539 11.87 -12.59 -30.55
N ASP A 540 12.67 -12.51 -31.61
CA ASP A 540 14.11 -12.31 -31.44
C ASP A 540 14.35 -11.00 -30.66
N ARG A 541 15.35 -11.03 -29.79
CA ARG A 541 15.71 -9.99 -28.82
C ARG A 541 15.79 -8.61 -29.49
N SER A 542 14.73 -7.81 -29.40
CA SER A 542 14.86 -6.37 -29.66
C SER A 542 14.94 -5.65 -28.32
N PRO A 543 16.08 -5.03 -27.96
CA PRO A 543 16.22 -4.16 -26.78
C PRO A 543 15.10 -3.10 -26.66
N ALA A 544 14.52 -2.70 -27.79
CA ALA A 544 13.39 -1.77 -27.87
C ALA A 544 12.12 -2.25 -27.16
N TYR A 545 11.92 -3.56 -26.97
CA TYR A 545 10.70 -4.06 -26.30
C TYR A 545 10.83 -4.09 -24.77
N LEU A 546 12.05 -4.32 -24.25
CA LEU A 546 12.33 -4.12 -22.83
C LEU A 546 12.17 -2.64 -22.45
N GLU A 547 12.61 -1.72 -23.31
CA GLU A 547 12.37 -0.28 -23.12
C GLU A 547 10.86 0.05 -23.06
N TYR A 548 10.04 -0.57 -23.91
CA TYR A 548 8.58 -0.38 -23.90
C TYR A 548 7.91 -0.90 -22.61
N THR A 549 8.44 -1.96 -21.99
CA THR A 549 7.88 -2.51 -20.74
C THR A 549 8.52 -2.03 -19.46
N GLN A 550 9.65 -1.34 -19.53
CA GLN A 550 10.31 -0.73 -18.37
C GLN A 550 10.02 0.78 -18.25
N ALA A 551 9.56 1.41 -19.33
CA ALA A 551 8.93 2.73 -19.30
C ALA A 551 7.51 2.66 -18.69
#